data_AF-A0A5K1JXD9-F1
#
_entry.id   AF-A0A5K1JXD9-F1
#
_cell.length_a   1.000
_cell.length_b   1.000
_cell.length_c   1.000
_cell.angle_alpha   90.00
_cell.angle_beta   90.00
_cell.angle_gamma   90.00
#
_symmetry.space_group_name_H-M   'P 1'
#
loop_
_entity.id
_entity.type
_entity.pdbx_description
1 polymer ?
#
loop_
_entity_poly.entity_id
_entity_poly.type
_entity_poly.pdbx_seq_one_letter_code
_entity_poly.pdbx_strand_id
1 'polypeptide(L)'
;MQRPLQLQIYNTPDADVERLLTIAEMTNKYHFVSFEAWAMDALYNVISGLHGTPRAQYELGRCLSMWMKRLLEVALLCQHTKLLNYVAERWVERIIDRDLRPIHALDIADRSGIRELQGYAYFIQLLEMDDDFHPGVVEDGPKNSRWMSAFTLAGPHGNGNGGSSATERAGTPASLSCEHKDRLLSGHWSLSRLWERLQSKPPLFQQGDGCANHQQGCLATWTQVWQELGKSDSALKLPAADVPGRLRGMEQHLYLNGGLYAHLSRGLAPECRRSVIVALRKTIMDVEGGLADHFLPRVHTP
;
A
#
# COMPACT_ATOMS: atom_id res chain seq x y z
N MET A 1 -18.03 10.95 37.12
CA MET A 1 -16.88 11.77 37.56
C MET A 1 -16.68 12.92 36.59
N GLN A 2 -16.85 14.15 37.04
CA GLN A 2 -16.67 15.35 36.22
C GLN A 2 -15.16 15.58 36.05
N ARG A 3 -14.67 15.66 34.80
CA ARG A 3 -13.22 15.88 34.53
C ARG A 3 -12.83 17.30 34.94
N PRO A 4 -11.62 17.53 35.50
CA PRO A 4 -11.14 18.88 35.81
C PRO A 4 -11.20 19.81 34.59
N LEU A 5 -11.60 21.07 34.81
CA LEU A 5 -11.69 22.11 33.77
C LEU A 5 -10.38 22.26 32.97
N GLN A 6 -9.24 22.03 33.60
CA GLN A 6 -7.91 22.10 32.96
C GLN A 6 -7.75 21.10 31.82
N LEU A 7 -8.45 19.96 31.86
CA LEU A 7 -8.40 18.96 30.79
C LEU A 7 -9.24 19.35 29.58
N GLN A 8 -10.15 20.32 29.71
CA GLN A 8 -10.97 20.79 28.58
C GLN A 8 -10.15 21.50 27.51
N ILE A 9 -8.98 22.05 27.87
CA ILE A 9 -8.06 22.72 26.94
C ILE A 9 -7.61 21.76 25.82
N TYR A 10 -7.55 20.45 26.10
CA TYR A 10 -7.15 19.43 25.14
C TYR A 10 -8.28 18.95 24.22
N ASN A 11 -9.52 19.40 24.43
CA ASN A 11 -10.64 19.12 23.53
C ASN A 11 -10.81 20.25 22.50
N THR A 12 -9.69 20.73 21.96
CA THR A 12 -9.63 21.82 20.98
C THR A 12 -8.71 21.39 19.84
N PRO A 13 -8.89 21.92 18.62
CA PRO A 13 -7.97 21.62 17.50
C PRO A 13 -6.54 22.15 17.75
N ASP A 14 -6.40 23.06 18.72
CA ASP A 14 -5.14 23.68 19.15
C ASP A 14 -4.39 22.89 20.23
N ALA A 15 -4.91 21.74 20.65
CA ALA A 15 -4.28 20.90 21.65
C ALA A 15 -2.87 20.50 21.23
N ASP A 16 -1.97 20.49 22.21
CA ASP A 16 -0.58 20.09 22.02
C ASP A 16 -0.46 18.56 21.97
N VAL A 17 -0.37 18.01 20.75
CA VAL A 17 -0.28 16.57 20.50
C VAL A 17 0.99 15.95 21.09
N GLU A 18 2.14 16.64 21.02
CA GLU A 18 3.40 16.13 21.60
C GLU A 18 3.29 15.97 23.12
N ARG A 19 2.61 16.91 23.77
CA ARG A 19 2.31 16.82 25.19
C ARG A 19 1.35 15.68 25.50
N LEU A 20 0.31 15.47 24.69
CA LEU A 20 -0.61 14.34 24.85
C LEU A 20 0.10 12.97 24.71
N LEU A 21 0.99 12.82 23.72
CA LEU A 21 1.82 11.63 23.55
C LEU A 21 2.67 11.36 24.80
N THR A 22 3.35 12.40 25.30
CA THR A 22 4.19 12.30 26.51
C THR A 22 3.36 11.93 27.75
N ILE A 23 2.16 12.49 27.90
CA ILE A 23 1.26 12.14 29.01
C ILE A 23 0.83 10.67 28.90
N ALA A 24 0.46 10.19 27.71
CA ALA A 24 0.07 8.81 27.49
C ALA A 24 1.22 7.83 27.86
N GLU A 25 2.43 8.07 27.36
CA GLU A 25 3.62 7.26 27.69
C GLU A 25 3.88 7.21 29.20
N MET A 26 3.85 8.37 29.86
CA MET A 26 4.11 8.46 31.30
C MET A 26 3.00 7.78 32.12
N THR A 27 1.74 7.99 31.76
CA THR A 27 0.61 7.39 32.49
C THR A 27 0.56 5.88 32.31
N ASN A 28 0.91 5.36 31.13
CA ASN A 28 1.10 3.93 30.89
C ASN A 28 2.24 3.36 31.75
N LYS A 29 3.41 4.03 31.76
CA LYS A 29 4.58 3.63 32.56
C LYS A 29 4.30 3.51 34.06
N TYR A 30 3.45 4.38 34.60
CA TYR A 30 3.08 4.39 36.02
C TYR A 30 1.69 3.78 36.31
N HIS A 31 1.08 3.10 35.33
CA HIS A 31 -0.21 2.42 35.46
C HIS A 31 -1.39 3.31 35.88
N PHE A 32 -1.41 4.57 35.45
CA PHE A 32 -2.54 5.49 35.63
C PHE A 32 -3.60 5.31 34.54
N VAL A 33 -4.25 4.13 34.52
CA VAL A 33 -5.16 3.68 33.44
C VAL A 33 -6.22 4.71 33.04
N SER A 34 -6.84 5.41 34.01
CA SER A 34 -7.87 6.41 33.70
C SER A 34 -7.32 7.65 32.97
N PHE A 35 -6.08 8.04 33.28
CA PHE A 35 -5.42 9.17 32.63
C PHE A 35 -4.83 8.78 31.28
N GLU A 36 -4.33 7.55 31.15
CA GLU A 36 -3.88 6.98 29.89
C GLU A 36 -5.04 6.93 28.88
N ALA A 37 -6.16 6.31 29.26
CA ALA A 37 -7.35 6.24 28.40
C ALA A 37 -7.84 7.64 28.00
N TRP A 38 -7.85 8.60 28.95
CA TRP A 38 -8.20 9.98 28.66
C TRP A 38 -7.24 10.63 27.65
N ALA A 39 -5.93 10.48 27.83
CA ALA A 39 -4.93 11.09 26.96
C ALA A 39 -5.01 10.52 25.54
N MET A 40 -5.24 9.22 25.41
CA MET A 40 -5.39 8.55 24.11
C MET A 40 -6.69 8.94 23.39
N ASP A 41 -7.81 9.04 24.12
CA ASP A 41 -9.07 9.54 23.56
C ASP A 41 -8.93 11.00 23.09
N ALA A 42 -8.31 11.86 23.91
CA ALA A 42 -8.07 13.26 23.55
C ALA A 42 -7.15 13.37 22.32
N LEU A 43 -6.07 12.60 22.28
CA LEU A 43 -5.16 12.52 21.14
C LEU A 43 -5.91 12.12 19.87
N TYR A 44 -6.69 11.04 19.93
CA TYR A 44 -7.49 10.55 18.80
C TYR A 44 -8.45 11.63 18.30
N ASN A 45 -9.22 12.26 19.19
CA ASN A 45 -10.19 13.29 18.82
C ASN A 45 -9.55 14.52 18.15
N VAL A 46 -8.35 14.91 18.61
CA VAL A 46 -7.60 16.02 18.03
C VAL A 46 -7.14 15.68 16.62
N ILE A 47 -6.51 14.52 16.42
CA ILE A 47 -5.96 14.16 15.11
C ILE A 47 -7.03 13.73 14.10
N SER A 48 -8.15 13.15 14.56
CA SER A 48 -9.27 12.75 13.71
C SER A 48 -10.10 13.94 13.26
N GLY A 49 -9.81 15.14 13.79
CA GLY A 49 -10.52 16.37 13.50
C GLY A 49 -11.92 16.47 14.13
N LEU A 50 -12.20 15.71 15.21
CA LEU A 50 -13.51 15.75 15.87
C LEU A 50 -13.87 17.15 16.39
N HIS A 51 -12.85 17.93 16.76
CA HIS A 51 -13.00 19.30 17.28
C HIS A 51 -12.67 20.39 16.24
N GLY A 52 -12.51 20.03 14.97
CA GLY A 52 -12.10 20.94 13.89
C GLY A 52 -10.83 20.45 13.19
N THR A 53 -10.36 21.20 12.18
CA THR A 53 -9.14 20.84 11.45
C THR A 53 -7.93 20.87 12.39
N PRO A 54 -7.17 19.76 12.51
CA PRO A 54 -5.93 19.76 13.28
C PRO A 54 -4.97 20.83 12.76
N ARG A 55 -4.03 21.28 13.60
CA ARG A 55 -2.93 22.13 13.11
C ARG A 55 -2.19 21.42 11.98
N ALA A 56 -1.75 22.18 10.96
CA ALA A 56 -1.10 21.64 9.77
C ALA A 56 0.07 20.67 10.05
N GLN A 57 0.80 20.87 11.16
CA GLN A 57 1.88 19.99 11.60
C GLN A 57 1.42 18.61 12.12
N TYR A 58 0.17 18.50 12.56
CA TYR A 58 -0.46 17.28 13.09
C TYR A 58 -1.47 16.66 12.11
N GLU A 59 -1.68 17.30 10.96
CA GLU A 59 -2.45 16.69 9.88
C GLU A 59 -1.71 15.45 9.38
N LEU A 60 -2.33 14.28 9.56
CA LEU A 60 -1.73 13.01 9.16
C LEU A 60 -1.40 12.96 7.66
N GLY A 61 -2.09 13.75 6.85
CA GLY A 61 -1.84 13.92 5.41
C GLY A 61 -0.55 14.68 5.05
N ARG A 62 0.11 15.36 6.00
CA ARG A 62 1.28 16.23 5.74
C ARG A 62 2.44 16.05 6.70
N CYS A 63 2.25 15.28 7.77
CA CYS A 63 3.27 15.04 8.78
C CYS A 63 4.46 14.18 8.26
N LEU A 64 5.55 14.11 9.01
CA LEU A 64 6.71 13.29 8.67
C LEU A 64 6.50 11.82 9.05
N SER A 65 7.16 10.89 8.36
CA SER A 65 7.10 9.45 8.65
C SER A 65 7.53 9.13 10.09
N MET A 66 8.55 9.83 10.60
CA MET A 66 9.00 9.68 11.99
C MET A 66 7.92 10.02 13.02
N TRP A 67 7.04 10.96 12.68
CA TRP A 67 5.95 11.37 13.57
C TRP A 67 4.83 10.33 13.57
N MET A 68 4.46 9.81 12.38
CA MET A 68 3.52 8.70 12.27
C MET A 68 4.02 7.45 13.01
N LYS A 69 5.34 7.18 12.93
CA LYS A 69 5.99 6.11 13.71
C LYS A 69 5.74 6.27 15.19
N ARG A 70 6.07 7.44 15.74
CA ARG A 70 5.89 7.72 17.17
C ARG A 70 4.43 7.58 17.59
N LEU A 71 3.49 8.07 16.78
CA LEU A 71 2.07 7.98 17.04
C LEU A 71 1.58 6.52 17.11
N LEU A 72 2.01 5.67 16.16
CA LEU A 72 1.73 4.24 16.21
C LEU A 72 2.41 3.55 17.40
N GLU A 73 3.64 3.89 17.73
CA GLU A 73 4.36 3.31 18.88
C GLU A 73 3.64 3.58 20.20
N VAL A 74 3.19 4.82 20.43
CA VAL A 74 2.42 5.17 21.63
C VAL A 74 1.04 4.52 21.61
N ALA A 75 0.37 4.47 20.45
CA ALA A 75 -0.91 3.78 20.31
C ALA A 75 -0.80 2.28 20.61
N LEU A 76 0.27 1.64 20.16
CA LEU A 76 0.56 0.22 20.42
C LEU A 76 0.88 -0.01 21.90
N LEU A 77 1.73 0.85 22.50
CA LEU A 77 2.08 0.79 23.92
C LEU A 77 0.85 0.87 24.82
N CYS A 78 -0.09 1.76 24.50
CA CYS A 78 -1.32 1.97 25.26
C CYS A 78 -2.49 1.08 24.78
N GLN A 79 -2.24 0.15 23.85
CA GLN A 79 -3.24 -0.76 23.26
C GLN A 79 -4.49 -0.05 22.71
N HIS A 80 -4.35 1.18 22.21
CA HIS A 80 -5.46 1.99 21.74
C HIS A 80 -5.78 1.72 20.26
N THR A 81 -6.57 0.68 20.00
CA THR A 81 -6.85 0.12 18.67
C THR A 81 -7.44 1.11 17.66
N LYS A 82 -8.34 2.01 18.09
CA LYS A 82 -8.96 3.02 17.19
C LYS A 82 -7.92 3.96 16.59
N LEU A 83 -6.98 4.40 17.43
CA LEU A 83 -5.90 5.29 17.02
C LEU A 83 -4.90 4.55 16.14
N LEU A 84 -4.55 3.32 16.55
CA LEU A 84 -3.65 2.46 15.81
C LEU A 84 -4.15 2.25 14.37
N ASN A 85 -5.41 1.84 14.20
CA ASN A 85 -6.01 1.61 12.88
C ASN A 85 -6.08 2.90 12.06
N TYR A 86 -6.50 4.01 12.67
CA TYR A 86 -6.63 5.29 11.98
C TYR A 86 -5.28 5.81 11.45
N VAL A 87 -4.23 5.76 12.27
CA VAL A 87 -2.89 6.19 11.83
C VAL A 87 -2.33 5.23 10.78
N ALA A 88 -2.52 3.93 10.94
CA ALA A 88 -2.05 2.93 9.97
C ALA A 88 -2.72 3.10 8.60
N GLU A 89 -4.05 3.28 8.56
CA GLU A 89 -4.81 3.55 7.32
C GLU A 89 -4.28 4.80 6.61
N ARG A 90 -4.10 5.90 7.34
CA ARG A 90 -3.55 7.15 6.80
C ARG A 90 -2.11 7.00 6.31
N TRP A 91 -1.32 6.15 6.96
CA TRP A 91 0.05 5.90 6.54
C TRP A 91 0.08 5.09 5.24
N VAL A 92 -0.78 4.07 5.14
CA VAL A 92 -0.95 3.27 3.92
C VAL A 92 -1.35 4.15 2.75
N GLU A 93 -2.35 5.03 2.92
CA GLU A 93 -2.76 6.01 1.90
C GLU A 93 -1.55 6.79 1.36
N ARG A 94 -0.74 7.36 2.26
CA ARG A 94 0.43 8.17 1.88
C ARG A 94 1.59 7.38 1.28
N ILE A 95 1.75 6.13 1.71
CA ILE A 95 2.73 5.19 1.14
C ILE A 95 2.32 4.82 -0.30
N ILE A 96 1.04 4.55 -0.54
CA ILE A 96 0.49 4.27 -1.88
C ILE A 96 0.65 5.49 -2.78
N ASP A 97 0.33 6.69 -2.28
CA ASP A 97 0.47 7.96 -3.00
C ASP A 97 1.93 8.38 -3.22
N ARG A 98 2.90 7.62 -2.69
CA ARG A 98 4.35 7.91 -2.74
C ARG A 98 4.71 9.26 -2.11
N ASP A 99 3.88 9.72 -1.18
CA ASP A 99 4.14 10.93 -0.40
C ASP A 99 5.11 10.64 0.75
N LEU A 100 5.03 9.43 1.33
CA LEU A 100 5.93 8.97 2.37
C LEU A 100 6.71 7.72 1.97
N ARG A 101 7.95 7.66 2.48
CA ARG A 101 8.84 6.51 2.29
C ARG A 101 8.42 5.38 3.25
N PRO A 102 8.34 4.13 2.77
CA PRO A 102 7.87 3.01 3.60
C PRO A 102 8.88 2.58 4.67
N ILE A 103 10.14 3.03 4.64
CA ILE A 103 11.20 2.51 5.51
C ILE A 103 10.90 2.59 7.01
N HIS A 104 10.32 3.70 7.47
CA HIS A 104 9.94 3.85 8.87
C HIS A 104 8.72 3.01 9.24
N ALA A 105 7.86 2.71 8.25
CA ALA A 105 6.70 1.86 8.44
C ALA A 105 7.10 0.38 8.57
N LEU A 106 8.18 -0.09 7.94
CA LEU A 106 8.62 -1.50 8.02
C LEU A 106 8.81 -1.98 9.46
N ASP A 107 9.61 -1.24 10.24
CA ASP A 107 9.94 -1.58 11.63
C ASP A 107 8.69 -1.63 12.53
N ILE A 108 7.80 -0.65 12.40
CA ILE A 108 6.59 -0.60 13.23
C ILE A 108 5.52 -1.58 12.73
N ALA A 109 5.43 -1.85 11.43
CA ALA A 109 4.52 -2.84 10.87
C ALA A 109 4.85 -4.25 11.38
N ASP A 110 6.14 -4.57 11.46
CA ASP A 110 6.63 -5.85 11.96
C ASP A 110 6.33 -6.07 13.44
N ARG A 111 6.42 -4.99 14.24
CA ARG A 111 6.11 -5.03 15.68
C ARG A 111 4.62 -5.01 15.99
N SER A 112 3.85 -4.27 15.20
CA SER A 112 2.41 -4.09 15.44
C SER A 112 1.55 -5.21 14.87
N GLY A 113 2.05 -5.96 13.88
CA GLY A 113 1.30 -7.02 13.21
C GLY A 113 0.14 -6.49 12.35
N ILE A 114 0.11 -5.19 12.03
CA ILE A 114 -0.94 -4.60 11.18
C ILE A 114 -0.67 -5.04 9.74
N ARG A 115 -1.41 -6.06 9.31
CA ARG A 115 -1.19 -6.73 8.01
C ARG A 115 -1.25 -5.76 6.84
N GLU A 116 -2.20 -4.83 6.83
CA GLU A 116 -2.33 -3.88 5.72
C GLU A 116 -1.10 -2.96 5.60
N LEU A 117 -0.69 -2.34 6.71
CA LEU A 117 0.52 -1.52 6.75
C LEU A 117 1.76 -2.31 6.36
N GLN A 118 1.90 -3.54 6.86
CA GLN A 118 3.01 -4.42 6.51
C GLN A 118 3.03 -4.73 5.01
N GLY A 119 1.90 -5.18 4.46
CA GLY A 119 1.78 -5.54 3.05
C GLY A 119 2.17 -4.39 2.13
N TYR A 120 1.58 -3.20 2.33
CA TYR A 120 1.88 -2.04 1.51
C TYR A 120 3.29 -1.48 1.75
N ALA A 121 3.77 -1.42 2.99
CA ALA A 121 5.12 -0.91 3.26
C ALA A 121 6.18 -1.77 2.56
N TYR A 122 6.10 -3.09 2.68
CA TYR A 122 7.03 -3.99 2.01
C TYR A 122 6.88 -3.98 0.49
N PHE A 123 5.64 -3.96 -0.02
CA PHE A 123 5.38 -3.93 -1.46
C PHE A 123 5.92 -2.66 -2.11
N ILE A 124 5.61 -1.48 -1.55
CA ILE A 124 6.07 -0.19 -2.06
C ILE A 124 7.59 -0.08 -1.93
N GLN A 125 8.16 -0.55 -0.81
CA GLN A 125 9.62 -0.59 -0.64
C GLN A 125 10.27 -1.46 -1.72
N LEU A 126 9.72 -2.64 -2.02
CA LEU A 126 10.23 -3.52 -3.07
C LEU A 126 10.22 -2.84 -4.44
N LEU A 127 9.16 -2.08 -4.76
CA LEU A 127 9.05 -1.35 -6.03
C LEU A 127 9.95 -0.11 -6.12
N GLU A 128 10.42 0.43 -4.99
CA GLU A 128 11.34 1.57 -4.95
C GLU A 128 12.81 1.16 -5.03
N MET A 129 13.10 -0.12 -4.85
CA MET A 129 14.46 -0.62 -4.90
C MET A 129 14.92 -0.71 -6.36
N ASP A 130 16.17 -0.32 -6.57
CA ASP A 130 16.85 -0.48 -7.86
C ASP A 130 17.30 -1.93 -8.06
N ASP A 131 17.87 -2.22 -9.24
CA ASP A 131 18.39 -3.54 -9.60
C ASP A 131 19.50 -4.01 -8.63
N ASP A 132 20.18 -3.06 -7.96
CA ASP A 132 21.21 -3.32 -6.95
C ASP A 132 20.62 -3.52 -5.54
N PHE A 133 19.29 -3.55 -5.41
CA PHE A 133 18.57 -3.76 -4.16
C PHE A 133 18.91 -2.71 -3.09
N HIS A 134 19.20 -1.47 -3.51
CA HIS A 134 19.47 -0.36 -2.62
C HIS A 134 18.17 0.30 -2.14
N PRO A 135 18.00 0.51 -0.82
CA PRO A 135 16.77 1.07 -0.27
C PRO A 135 16.61 2.59 -0.49
N GLY A 136 17.63 3.29 -1.00
CA GLY A 136 17.63 4.74 -1.21
C GLY A 136 18.06 5.57 0.00
N VAL A 137 17.50 6.78 0.17
CA VAL A 137 17.76 7.69 1.31
C VAL A 137 16.54 7.88 2.20
N VAL A 138 16.72 8.12 3.50
CA VAL A 138 15.63 8.16 4.49
C VAL A 138 14.74 9.41 4.38
N GLU A 139 15.21 10.47 3.72
CA GLU A 139 14.52 11.76 3.77
C GLU A 139 13.12 11.74 3.13
N ASP A 140 12.13 12.10 3.94
CA ASP A 140 10.77 12.42 3.52
C ASP A 140 10.80 13.77 2.77
N GLY A 141 10.39 13.79 1.50
CA GLY A 141 10.32 15.05 0.78
C GLY A 141 9.62 14.96 -0.58
N PRO A 142 9.04 16.08 -1.06
CA PRO A 142 8.26 16.16 -2.30
C PRO A 142 9.08 15.86 -3.58
N LYS A 143 10.38 15.59 -3.44
CA LYS A 143 11.29 15.23 -4.53
C LYS A 143 11.21 13.75 -4.91
N ASN A 144 10.65 12.88 -4.06
CA ASN A 144 10.57 11.45 -4.34
C ASN A 144 9.51 11.09 -5.40
N SER A 145 8.44 11.90 -5.53
CA SER A 145 7.41 11.72 -6.55
C SER A 145 7.94 11.85 -7.99
N ARG A 146 9.14 12.43 -8.18
CA ARG A 146 9.70 12.73 -9.51
C ARG A 146 10.46 11.57 -10.16
N TRP A 147 10.92 10.58 -9.41
CA TRP A 147 11.80 9.55 -9.99
C TRP A 147 11.02 8.60 -10.92
N MET A 148 9.78 8.22 -10.60
CA MET A 148 9.03 7.29 -11.45
C MET A 148 8.40 7.92 -12.70
N SER A 149 8.16 9.24 -12.76
CA SER A 149 7.71 9.88 -14.00
C SER A 149 8.76 9.87 -15.13
N ALA A 150 10.04 9.62 -14.81
CA ALA A 150 11.10 9.55 -15.81
C ALA A 150 11.14 8.21 -16.57
N PHE A 151 10.52 7.14 -16.05
CA PHE A 151 10.49 5.84 -16.73
C PHE A 151 9.43 5.72 -17.85
N THR A 152 8.55 6.73 -18.00
CA THR A 152 7.42 6.65 -18.94
C THR A 152 7.71 7.19 -20.35
N LEU A 153 8.92 7.68 -20.66
CA LEU A 153 9.22 8.28 -21.99
C LEU A 153 10.63 7.98 -22.57
N ALA A 154 11.25 6.84 -22.25
CA ALA A 154 12.45 6.41 -22.98
C ALA A 154 12.05 5.56 -24.21
N GLY A 155 11.87 6.22 -25.36
CA GLY A 155 11.82 5.55 -26.66
C GLY A 155 13.19 4.96 -27.03
N PRO A 156 13.25 3.85 -27.79
CA PRO A 156 14.51 3.25 -28.18
C PRO A 156 15.11 4.01 -29.36
N HIS A 157 16.06 4.91 -29.09
CA HIS A 157 17.25 5.23 -29.89
C HIS A 157 17.77 6.64 -29.56
N GLY A 158 18.98 6.70 -29.00
CA GLY A 158 19.69 7.95 -28.77
C GLY A 158 21.05 7.71 -28.15
N ASN A 159 22.04 7.43 -29.01
CA ASN A 159 23.45 7.36 -28.66
C ASN A 159 23.89 8.75 -28.18
N GLY A 160 24.09 8.92 -26.86
CA GLY A 160 24.34 10.22 -26.24
C GLY A 160 25.23 10.09 -25.01
N ASN A 161 26.53 10.19 -25.25
CA ASN A 161 27.57 10.37 -24.25
C ASN A 161 27.32 11.66 -23.46
N GLY A 162 26.82 11.55 -22.23
CA GLY A 162 26.53 12.69 -21.35
C GLY A 162 26.78 12.29 -19.91
N GLY A 163 27.85 12.85 -19.32
CA GLY A 163 28.23 12.62 -17.93
C GLY A 163 27.05 12.84 -17.00
N SER A 164 26.58 11.74 -16.41
CA SER A 164 25.63 11.79 -15.29
C SER A 164 26.34 12.45 -14.12
N SER A 165 26.09 13.74 -13.97
CA SER A 165 26.23 14.43 -12.69
C SER A 165 25.31 13.71 -11.72
N ALA A 166 25.90 12.77 -10.99
CA ALA A 166 25.33 12.23 -9.77
C ALA A 166 25.18 13.41 -8.82
N THR A 167 24.01 14.03 -8.84
CA THR A 167 23.55 14.87 -7.74
C THR A 167 23.54 13.95 -6.51
N GLU A 168 24.61 14.05 -5.72
CA GLU A 168 24.77 13.37 -4.45
C GLU A 168 23.46 13.48 -3.67
N ARG A 169 22.83 12.33 -3.45
CA ARG A 169 21.62 12.20 -2.64
C ARG A 169 22.02 12.59 -1.20
N ALA A 170 21.94 13.88 -0.89
CA ALA A 170 22.30 14.46 0.41
C ALA A 170 21.25 14.11 1.48
N GLY A 171 21.10 12.82 1.77
CA GLY A 171 20.23 12.31 2.82
C GLY A 171 20.86 11.09 3.49
N THR A 172 20.52 10.84 4.76
CA THR A 172 21.01 9.66 5.47
C THR A 172 20.62 8.40 4.69
N PRO A 173 21.56 7.49 4.38
CA PRO A 173 21.23 6.27 3.65
C PRO A 173 20.23 5.45 4.45
N ALA A 174 19.19 4.99 3.76
CA ALA A 174 18.26 4.04 4.33
C ALA A 174 18.99 2.74 4.69
N SER A 175 18.83 2.27 5.92
CA SER A 175 19.36 0.96 6.33
C SER A 175 18.21 -0.02 6.52
N LEU A 176 18.26 -1.11 5.76
CA LEU A 176 17.36 -2.25 5.96
C LEU A 176 18.07 -3.28 6.84
N SER A 177 17.35 -3.81 7.83
CA SER A 177 17.81 -4.97 8.60
C SER A 177 17.93 -6.20 7.70
N CYS A 178 18.69 -7.22 8.12
CA CYS A 178 18.76 -8.48 7.39
C CYS A 178 17.36 -9.12 7.23
N GLU A 179 16.54 -9.04 8.28
CA GLU A 179 15.17 -9.56 8.25
C GLU A 179 14.29 -8.84 7.23
N HIS A 180 14.38 -7.51 7.13
CA HIS A 180 13.64 -6.77 6.11
C HIS A 180 14.07 -7.22 4.70
N LYS A 181 15.38 -7.41 4.45
CA LYS A 181 15.89 -7.87 3.16
C LYS A 181 15.39 -9.27 2.80
N ASP A 182 15.44 -10.21 3.74
CA ASP A 182 14.96 -11.57 3.54
C ASP A 182 13.48 -11.60 3.17
N ARG A 183 12.67 -10.79 3.86
CA ARG A 183 11.23 -10.65 3.59
C ARG A 183 10.96 -10.02 2.22
N LEU A 184 11.71 -8.98 1.84
CA LEU A 184 11.60 -8.35 0.52
C LEU A 184 11.94 -9.33 -0.61
N LEU A 185 13.00 -10.15 -0.46
CA LEU A 185 13.37 -11.18 -1.43
C LEU A 185 12.30 -12.28 -1.52
N SER A 186 11.79 -12.76 -0.37
CA SER A 186 10.69 -13.72 -0.32
C SER A 186 9.44 -13.17 -1.02
N GLY A 187 9.09 -11.92 -0.74
CA GLY A 187 7.98 -11.22 -1.36
C GLY A 187 8.13 -11.08 -2.86
N HIS A 188 9.31 -10.65 -3.33
CA HIS A 188 9.61 -10.56 -4.76
C HIS A 188 9.39 -11.89 -5.48
N TRP A 189 9.93 -12.98 -4.93
CA TRP A 189 9.75 -14.30 -5.53
C TRP A 189 8.29 -14.77 -5.47
N SER A 190 7.62 -14.55 -4.34
CA SER A 190 6.23 -14.99 -4.17
C SER A 190 5.27 -14.24 -5.11
N LEU A 191 5.46 -12.93 -5.28
CA LEU A 191 4.65 -12.10 -6.18
C LEU A 191 4.95 -12.40 -7.64
N SER A 192 6.22 -12.55 -8.02
CA SER A 192 6.58 -12.93 -9.39
C SER A 192 5.98 -14.29 -9.78
N ARG A 193 6.02 -15.27 -8.88
CA ARG A 193 5.39 -16.58 -9.11
C ARG A 193 3.85 -16.50 -9.11
N LEU A 194 3.26 -15.59 -8.35
CA LEU A 194 1.83 -15.31 -8.43
C LEU A 194 1.47 -14.76 -9.82
N TRP A 195 2.26 -13.80 -10.33
CA TRP A 195 2.07 -13.27 -11.68
C TRP A 195 2.13 -14.36 -12.75
N GLU A 196 3.14 -15.24 -12.74
CA GLU A 196 3.25 -16.35 -13.71
C GLU A 196 2.02 -17.26 -13.71
N ARG A 197 1.48 -17.56 -12.52
CA ARG A 197 0.24 -18.35 -12.37
C ARG A 197 -0.98 -17.59 -12.90
N LEU A 198 -1.10 -16.31 -12.59
CA LEU A 198 -2.22 -15.50 -13.08
C LEU A 198 -2.15 -15.31 -14.59
N GLN A 199 -0.96 -15.12 -15.17
CA GLN A 199 -0.78 -14.97 -16.61
C GLN A 199 -1.20 -16.24 -17.37
N SER A 200 -0.92 -17.42 -16.81
CA SER A 200 -1.29 -18.71 -17.41
C SER A 200 -2.74 -19.12 -17.14
N LYS A 201 -3.33 -18.70 -16.02
CA LYS A 201 -4.67 -19.10 -15.60
C LYS A 201 -5.55 -17.87 -15.29
N PRO A 202 -6.55 -17.55 -16.13
CA PRO A 202 -7.45 -16.44 -15.88
C PRO A 202 -8.28 -16.63 -14.60
N PRO A 203 -8.72 -15.54 -13.95
CA PRO A 203 -9.73 -15.59 -12.90
C PRO A 203 -11.00 -16.28 -13.39
N LEU A 204 -11.54 -17.18 -12.56
CA LEU A 204 -12.80 -17.84 -12.82
C LEU A 204 -13.96 -16.91 -12.49
N PHE A 205 -15.05 -17.01 -13.23
CA PHE A 205 -16.28 -16.25 -13.00
C PHE A 205 -17.51 -17.15 -13.09
N GLN A 206 -18.58 -16.73 -12.40
CA GLN A 206 -19.84 -17.49 -12.35
C GLN A 206 -20.60 -17.40 -13.67
N GLN A 207 -21.33 -18.46 -13.99
CA GLN A 207 -22.24 -18.48 -15.13
C GLN A 207 -23.39 -17.50 -14.87
N GLY A 208 -23.61 -16.59 -15.82
CA GLY A 208 -24.75 -15.69 -15.77
C GLY A 208 -26.06 -16.38 -16.15
N ASP A 209 -27.17 -15.87 -15.63
CA ASP A 209 -28.51 -16.39 -15.91
C ASP A 209 -28.79 -16.44 -17.42
N GLY A 210 -29.22 -17.61 -17.90
CA GLY A 210 -29.55 -17.82 -19.32
C GLY A 210 -28.36 -18.02 -20.26
N CYS A 211 -27.12 -18.12 -19.76
CA CYS A 211 -25.97 -18.43 -20.63
C CYS A 211 -25.95 -19.92 -21.00
N ALA A 212 -26.25 -20.27 -22.26
CA ALA A 212 -26.23 -21.67 -22.71
C ALA A 212 -24.80 -22.25 -22.90
N ASN A 213 -23.84 -21.40 -23.29
CA ASN A 213 -22.49 -21.83 -23.72
C ASN A 213 -21.38 -21.33 -22.78
N HIS A 214 -21.58 -21.43 -21.46
CA HIS A 214 -20.62 -20.89 -20.49
C HIS A 214 -19.25 -21.61 -20.53
N GLN A 215 -19.27 -22.94 -20.37
CA GLN A 215 -18.05 -23.74 -20.25
C GLN A 215 -17.22 -23.78 -21.55
N GLN A 216 -17.89 -23.93 -22.70
CA GLN A 216 -17.21 -24.08 -23.99
C GLN A 216 -16.97 -22.74 -24.69
N GLY A 217 -17.85 -21.76 -24.52
CA GLY A 217 -17.77 -20.46 -25.20
C GLY A 217 -17.15 -19.39 -24.30
N CYS A 218 -17.89 -18.97 -23.27
CA CYS A 218 -17.51 -17.81 -22.46
C CYS A 218 -16.14 -17.98 -21.77
N LEU A 219 -15.85 -19.15 -21.18
CA LEU A 219 -14.54 -19.42 -20.56
C LEU A 219 -13.40 -19.46 -21.59
N ALA A 220 -13.63 -20.00 -22.78
CA ALA A 220 -12.64 -20.07 -23.84
C ALA A 220 -12.31 -18.66 -24.38
N THR A 221 -13.34 -17.85 -24.69
CA THR A 221 -13.16 -16.46 -25.08
C THR A 221 -12.46 -15.66 -23.99
N TRP A 222 -12.85 -15.82 -22.72
CA TRP A 222 -12.18 -15.13 -21.62
C TRP A 222 -10.71 -15.52 -21.51
N THR A 223 -10.39 -16.82 -21.65
CA THR A 223 -9.01 -17.29 -21.63
C THR A 223 -8.17 -16.66 -22.74
N GLN A 224 -8.73 -16.55 -23.96
CA GLN A 224 -8.04 -15.90 -25.07
C GLN A 224 -7.82 -14.40 -24.79
N VAL A 225 -8.88 -13.67 -24.41
CA VAL A 225 -8.80 -12.24 -24.07
C VAL A 225 -7.79 -12.01 -22.95
N TRP A 226 -7.79 -12.86 -21.93
CA TRP A 226 -6.86 -12.79 -20.81
C TRP A 226 -5.40 -12.97 -21.25
N GLN A 227 -5.12 -13.94 -22.11
CA GLN A 227 -3.77 -14.15 -22.66
C GLN A 227 -3.32 -12.96 -23.52
N GLU A 228 -4.22 -12.34 -24.27
CA GLU A 228 -3.93 -11.11 -25.03
C GLU A 228 -3.63 -9.94 -24.09
N LEU A 229 -4.44 -9.76 -23.02
CA LEU A 229 -4.20 -8.75 -21.98
C LEU A 229 -2.87 -8.98 -21.24
N GLY A 230 -2.53 -10.23 -20.92
CA GLY A 230 -1.29 -10.56 -20.21
C GLY A 230 -0.01 -10.34 -21.03
N LYS A 231 -0.16 -10.09 -22.35
CA LYS A 231 0.93 -9.75 -23.28
C LYS A 231 0.92 -8.26 -23.67
N SER A 232 -0.03 -7.47 -23.17
CA SER A 232 -0.09 -6.05 -23.50
C SER A 232 1.12 -5.30 -22.93
N ASP A 233 1.52 -4.23 -23.61
CA ASP A 233 2.58 -3.35 -23.11
C ASP A 233 2.27 -2.79 -21.71
N SER A 234 0.99 -2.57 -21.38
CA SER A 234 0.59 -2.08 -20.06
C SER A 234 0.92 -3.07 -18.94
N ALA A 235 0.84 -4.38 -19.21
CA ALA A 235 1.22 -5.41 -18.26
C ALA A 235 2.73 -5.69 -18.26
N LEU A 236 3.41 -5.60 -19.41
CA LEU A 236 4.83 -5.94 -19.53
C LEU A 236 5.78 -4.83 -19.09
N LYS A 237 5.35 -3.56 -19.11
CA LYS A 237 6.18 -2.41 -18.67
C LYS A 237 6.49 -2.38 -17.18
N LEU A 238 5.63 -2.98 -16.36
CA LEU A 238 5.81 -3.01 -14.91
C LEU A 238 6.68 -4.21 -14.49
N PRO A 239 7.39 -4.19 -13.35
CA PRO A 239 8.11 -5.35 -12.85
C PRO A 239 7.19 -6.56 -12.64
N ALA A 240 7.72 -7.78 -12.72
CA ALA A 240 6.93 -9.01 -12.52
C ALA A 240 6.32 -9.10 -11.11
N ALA A 241 6.99 -8.51 -10.11
CA ALA A 241 6.50 -8.42 -8.74
C ALA A 241 5.36 -7.39 -8.54
N ASP A 242 5.15 -6.45 -9.48
CA ASP A 242 4.05 -5.49 -9.44
C ASP A 242 2.73 -6.12 -9.95
N VAL A 243 2.30 -7.19 -9.27
CA VAL A 243 1.07 -7.92 -9.61
C VAL A 243 -0.16 -6.99 -9.59
N PRO A 244 -0.39 -6.17 -8.54
CA PRO A 244 -1.55 -5.26 -8.51
C PRO A 244 -1.52 -4.24 -9.65
N GLY A 245 -0.37 -3.61 -9.90
CA GLY A 245 -0.22 -2.64 -10.99
C GLY A 245 -0.47 -3.26 -12.36
N ARG A 246 0.05 -4.47 -12.61
CA ARG A 246 -0.19 -5.22 -13.85
C ARG A 246 -1.67 -5.55 -14.03
N LEU A 247 -2.36 -6.03 -12.99
CA LEU A 247 -3.78 -6.35 -13.06
C LEU A 247 -4.64 -5.09 -13.31
N ARG A 248 -4.34 -3.97 -12.64
CA ARG A 248 -5.00 -2.67 -12.91
C ARG A 248 -4.72 -2.18 -14.33
N GLY A 249 -3.49 -2.36 -14.82
CA GLY A 249 -3.11 -2.05 -16.20
C GLY A 249 -3.85 -2.92 -17.23
N MET A 250 -4.11 -4.19 -16.91
CA MET A 250 -4.95 -5.07 -17.74
C MET A 250 -6.43 -4.65 -17.71
N GLU A 251 -6.97 -4.30 -16.53
CA GLU A 251 -8.34 -3.78 -16.40
C GLU A 251 -8.51 -2.51 -17.23
N GLN A 252 -7.59 -1.55 -17.10
CA GLN A 252 -7.62 -0.30 -17.87
C GLN A 252 -7.49 -0.56 -19.37
N HIS A 253 -6.60 -1.46 -19.80
CA HIS A 253 -6.44 -1.82 -21.21
C HIS A 253 -7.70 -2.47 -21.78
N LEU A 254 -8.40 -3.29 -21.00
CA LEU A 254 -9.66 -3.90 -21.41
C LEU A 254 -10.75 -2.85 -21.70
N TYR A 255 -10.79 -1.75 -20.96
CA TYR A 255 -11.76 -0.67 -21.17
C TYR A 255 -11.37 0.30 -22.29
N LEU A 256 -10.09 0.64 -22.40
CA LEU A 256 -9.61 1.64 -23.37
C LEU A 256 -9.41 1.04 -24.77
N ASN A 257 -9.11 -0.26 -24.88
CA ASN A 257 -8.95 -0.91 -26.16
C ASN A 257 -10.31 -1.39 -26.69
N GLY A 258 -10.94 -0.55 -27.51
CA GLY A 258 -12.24 -0.85 -28.11
C GLY A 258 -12.30 -2.17 -28.90
N GLY A 259 -11.18 -2.62 -29.47
CA GLY A 259 -11.09 -3.90 -30.18
C GLY A 259 -11.22 -5.11 -29.24
N LEU A 260 -10.47 -5.10 -28.13
CA LEU A 260 -10.53 -6.14 -27.10
C LEU A 260 -11.89 -6.14 -26.39
N TYR A 261 -12.41 -4.97 -26.04
CA TYR A 261 -13.74 -4.85 -25.45
C TYR A 261 -14.84 -5.35 -26.40
N ALA A 262 -14.73 -5.07 -27.69
CA ALA A 262 -15.65 -5.60 -28.71
C ALA A 262 -15.50 -7.11 -28.91
N HIS A 263 -14.30 -7.67 -28.79
CA HIS A 263 -14.09 -9.11 -28.81
C HIS A 263 -14.76 -9.78 -27.61
N LEU A 264 -14.52 -9.26 -26.39
CA LEU A 264 -15.19 -9.72 -25.18
C LEU A 264 -16.72 -9.60 -25.29
N SER A 265 -17.21 -8.47 -25.79
CA SER A 265 -18.65 -8.20 -25.91
C SER A 265 -19.35 -9.08 -26.96
N ARG A 266 -18.64 -9.55 -27.98
CA ARG A 266 -19.18 -10.47 -28.99
C ARG A 266 -19.14 -11.93 -28.54
N GLY A 267 -18.11 -12.32 -27.79
CA GLY A 267 -17.92 -13.71 -27.37
C GLY A 267 -18.57 -14.07 -26.03
N LEU A 268 -18.93 -13.10 -25.19
CA LEU A 268 -19.59 -13.35 -23.91
C LEU A 268 -21.05 -12.89 -23.90
N ALA A 269 -21.91 -13.70 -23.26
CA ALA A 269 -23.24 -13.24 -22.88
C ALA A 269 -23.14 -12.01 -21.94
N PRO A 270 -24.13 -11.08 -21.96
CA PRO A 270 -24.06 -9.85 -21.17
C PRO A 270 -23.79 -10.07 -19.67
N GLU A 271 -24.42 -11.09 -19.07
CA GLU A 271 -24.23 -11.46 -17.66
C GLU A 271 -22.84 -12.04 -17.36
N CYS A 272 -22.35 -12.89 -18.26
CA CYS A 272 -21.00 -13.45 -18.16
C CYS A 272 -19.94 -12.35 -18.26
N ARG A 273 -20.13 -11.37 -19.15
CA ARG A 273 -19.24 -10.20 -19.27
C ARG A 273 -19.19 -9.41 -17.96
N ARG A 274 -20.33 -9.12 -17.33
CA ARG A 274 -20.36 -8.48 -16.00
C ARG A 274 -19.60 -9.29 -14.96
N SER A 275 -19.82 -10.61 -14.95
CA SER A 275 -19.17 -11.54 -14.02
C SER A 275 -17.65 -11.60 -14.20
N VAL A 276 -17.14 -11.51 -15.43
CA VAL A 276 -15.69 -11.40 -15.71
C VAL A 276 -15.08 -10.16 -15.08
N ILE A 277 -15.71 -8.99 -15.27
CA ILE A 277 -15.21 -7.73 -14.70
C ILE A 277 -15.21 -7.80 -13.17
N VAL A 278 -16.28 -8.35 -12.57
CA VAL A 278 -16.35 -8.57 -11.12
C VAL A 278 -15.24 -9.51 -10.65
N ALA A 279 -14.99 -10.61 -11.36
CA ALA A 279 -13.93 -11.56 -11.02
C ALA A 279 -12.53 -10.94 -11.12
N LEU A 280 -12.27 -10.09 -12.12
CA LEU A 280 -11.02 -9.34 -12.24
C LEU A 280 -10.82 -8.38 -11.08
N ARG A 281 -11.81 -7.55 -10.77
CA ARG A 281 -11.75 -6.61 -9.64
C ARG A 281 -11.58 -7.32 -8.30
N LYS A 282 -12.32 -8.43 -8.12
CA LYS A 282 -12.15 -9.28 -6.95
C LYS A 282 -10.72 -9.82 -6.86
N THR A 283 -10.14 -10.28 -7.98
CA THR A 283 -8.74 -10.74 -7.99
C THR A 283 -7.77 -9.63 -7.61
N ILE A 284 -7.97 -8.39 -8.08
CA ILE A 284 -7.16 -7.23 -7.67
C ILE A 284 -7.27 -7.02 -6.16
N MET A 285 -8.49 -6.97 -5.62
CA MET A 285 -8.75 -6.78 -4.19
C MET A 285 -8.18 -7.92 -3.34
N ASP A 286 -8.31 -9.17 -3.78
CA ASP A 286 -7.80 -10.35 -3.09
C ASP A 286 -6.25 -10.33 -3.03
N VAL A 287 -5.59 -9.90 -4.11
CA VAL A 287 -4.11 -9.75 -4.13
C VAL A 287 -3.68 -8.59 -3.23
N GLU A 288 -4.36 -7.44 -3.29
CA GLU A 288 -4.05 -6.27 -2.47
C GLU A 288 -4.26 -6.55 -0.97
N GLY A 289 -5.39 -7.16 -0.60
CA GLY A 289 -5.67 -7.57 0.77
C GLY A 289 -4.77 -8.71 1.28
N GLY A 290 -4.18 -9.49 0.36
CA GLY A 290 -3.25 -10.58 0.64
C GLY A 290 -1.77 -10.17 0.63
N LEU A 291 -1.43 -8.90 0.40
CA LEU A 291 -0.03 -8.48 0.19
C LEU A 291 0.91 -8.94 1.31
N ALA A 292 0.50 -8.79 2.57
CA ALA A 292 1.32 -9.18 3.72
C ALA A 292 1.76 -10.66 3.68
N ASP A 293 0.90 -11.56 3.19
CA ASP A 293 1.21 -13.01 3.14
C ASP A 293 2.39 -13.35 2.24
N HIS A 294 2.72 -12.46 1.31
CA HIS A 294 3.88 -12.63 0.43
C HIS A 294 5.20 -12.29 1.14
N PHE A 295 5.17 -11.43 2.15
CA PHE A 295 6.36 -10.95 2.86
C PHE A 295 6.56 -11.63 4.22
N LEU A 296 5.58 -12.40 4.69
CA LEU A 296 5.73 -13.18 5.91
C LEU A 296 6.62 -14.42 5.70
N PRO A 297 7.44 -14.80 6.71
CA PRO A 297 8.18 -16.05 6.66
C PRO A 297 7.19 -17.20 6.49
N ARG A 298 7.44 -18.09 5.52
CA ARG A 298 6.69 -19.34 5.42
C ARG A 298 7.02 -20.17 6.64
N VAL A 299 6.12 -20.16 7.62
CA VAL A 299 6.17 -21.11 8.73
C VAL A 299 6.09 -22.49 8.09
N HIS A 300 7.21 -23.18 8.03
CA HIS A 300 7.23 -24.58 7.63
C HIS A 300 6.51 -25.31 8.75
N THR A 301 5.22 -25.60 8.57
CA THR A 301 4.53 -26.52 9.46
C THR A 301 5.20 -27.87 9.30
N PRO A 302 5.83 -28.42 10.37
CA PRO A 302 6.54 -29.69 10.32
C PRO A 302 5.60 -30.87 10.02
#